data_AF-A0A4R4L0N2-F1
#
_entry.id   AF-A0A4R4L0N2-F1
#
_cell.length_a   1.000
_cell.length_b   1.000
_cell.length_c   1.000
_cell.angle_alpha   90.00
_cell.angle_beta   90.00
_cell.angle_gamma   90.00
#
_symmetry.space_group_name_H-M   'P 1'
#
loop_
_entity.id
_entity.type
_entity.pdbx_description
1 polymer ?
#
loop_
_entity_poly.entity_id
_entity_poly.type
_entity_poly.pdbx_seq_one_letter_code
_entity_poly.pdbx_strand_id
1 'polypeptide(L)' 'MPKDARATRERLLRAGAHHFAADGIDAARTRDIIATAGQGNDSAITYHFGSRAGLLEAILRAGITRME' A
#
# COMPACT_ATOMS: atom_id res chain seq x y z
N MET A 1 11.24 9.48 -14.73
CA MET A 1 10.49 8.41 -14.03
C MET A 1 9.03 8.52 -14.44
N PRO A 2 8.34 7.44 -14.84
CA PRO A 2 6.98 7.57 -15.32
C PRO A 2 6.09 8.05 -14.18
N LYS A 3 5.36 9.14 -14.42
CA LYS A 3 4.46 9.82 -13.46
C LYS A 3 3.47 8.84 -12.81
N ASP A 4 3.15 7.76 -13.52
CA ASP A 4 2.24 6.70 -13.10
C ASP A 4 2.78 5.86 -11.95
N ALA A 5 4.09 5.56 -11.92
CA ALA A 5 4.66 4.72 -10.86
C ALA A 5 4.57 5.36 -9.48
N ARG A 6 4.78 6.68 -9.38
CA ARG A 6 4.62 7.42 -8.11
C ARG A 6 3.15 7.49 -7.70
N ALA A 7 2.25 7.81 -8.63
CA ALA A 7 0.81 7.89 -8.36
C ALA A 7 0.23 6.52 -7.94
N THR A 8 0.68 5.44 -8.54
CA THR A 8 0.30 4.07 -8.15
C THR A 8 0.83 3.73 -6.76
N ARG A 9 2.10 4.04 -6.47
CA ARG A 9 2.69 3.84 -5.14
C ARG A 9 1.89 4.57 -4.06
N GLU A 10 1.50 5.82 -4.30
CA GLU A 10 0.71 6.60 -3.33
C GLU A 10 -0.70 6.04 -3.13
N ARG A 11 -1.36 5.55 -4.20
CA ARG A 11 -2.68 4.90 -4.10
C ARG A 11 -2.61 3.60 -3.30
N LEU A 12 -1.61 2.76 -3.57
CA LEU A 12 -1.38 1.53 -2.81
C LEU A 12 -1.09 1.80 -1.33
N LEU A 13 -0.33 2.87 -1.03
CA LEU A 13 -0.06 3.26 0.35
C LEU A 13 -1.34 3.65 1.10
N ARG A 14 -2.23 4.43 0.47
CA ARG A 14 -3.52 4.81 1.07
C ARG A 14 -4.48 3.63 1.21
N ALA A 15 -4.62 2.81 0.17
CA ALA A 15 -5.46 1.61 0.19
C ALA A 15 -4.98 0.60 1.24
N GLY A 16 -3.66 0.39 1.32
CA GLY A 16 -3.05 -0.47 2.33
C GLY A 16 -3.34 0.04 3.75
N ALA A 17 -3.14 1.34 4.00
CA ALA A 17 -3.43 1.92 5.31
C ALA A 17 -4.89 1.75 5.72
N HIS A 18 -5.82 1.92 4.77
CA HIS A 18 -7.24 1.70 5.00
C HIS A 18 -7.53 0.25 5.41
N HIS A 19 -7.10 -0.74 4.61
CA HIS A 19 -7.37 -2.15 4.90
C HIS A 19 -6.65 -2.66 6.16
N PHE A 20 -5.39 -2.29 6.37
CA PHE A 20 -4.68 -2.69 7.59
C PHE A 20 -5.34 -2.11 8.86
N ALA A 21 -5.89 -0.90 8.79
CA ALA A 21 -6.60 -0.29 9.91
C ALA A 21 -8.00 -0.85 10.11
N ALA A 22 -8.75 -1.10 9.03
CA ALA A 22 -10.13 -1.56 9.09
C ALA A 22 -10.26 -3.06 9.37
N ASP A 23 -9.43 -3.87 8.70
CA ASP A 23 -9.52 -5.34 8.74
C ASP A 23 -8.51 -5.96 9.70
N GLY A 24 -7.48 -5.19 10.10
CA GLY A 24 -6.34 -5.68 10.87
C GLY A 24 -5.23 -6.30 10.02
N ILE A 25 -4.04 -6.45 10.61
CA ILE A 25 -2.81 -6.84 9.90
C ILE A 25 -2.92 -8.24 9.30
N ASP A 26 -3.66 -9.18 9.88
CA ASP A 26 -3.74 -10.54 9.35
C ASP A 26 -4.86 -10.70 8.31
N ALA A 27 -6.01 -10.04 8.50
CA ALA A 27 -7.16 -10.20 7.62
C ALA A 27 -7.09 -9.34 6.35
N ALA A 28 -6.32 -8.25 6.33
CA ALA A 28 -6.19 -7.36 5.18
C ALA A 28 -5.60 -8.06 3.95
N ARG A 29 -6.42 -8.37 2.94
CA ARG A 29 -5.94 -9.14 1.78
C ARG A 29 -5.26 -8.23 0.76
N THR A 30 -4.12 -8.69 0.24
CA THR A 30 -3.35 -7.99 -0.80
C THR A 30 -4.21 -7.64 -2.02
N ARG A 31 -5.07 -8.55 -2.47
CA ARG A 31 -5.96 -8.32 -3.62
C ARG A 31 -6.97 -7.19 -3.39
N ASP A 32 -7.48 -7.06 -2.17
CA ASP A 32 -8.48 -6.04 -1.84
C ASP A 32 -7.79 -4.66 -1.82
N ILE A 33 -6.56 -4.60 -1.29
CA ILE A 33 -5.70 -3.41 -1.35
C ILE A 33 -5.41 -2.99 -2.81
N ILE A 34 -5.05 -3.94 -3.67
CA ILE A 34 -4.77 -3.70 -5.10
C ILE A 34 -6.00 -3.17 -5.82
N ALA A 35 -7.16 -3.82 -5.60
CA ALA A 35 -8.43 -3.41 -6.18
C ALA A 35 -8.84 -2.00 -5.73
N THR A 36 -8.76 -1.71 -4.42
CA THR A 36 -9.03 -0.38 -3.85
C THR A 36 -8.07 0.70 -4.37
N ALA A 37 -6.81 0.33 -4.68
CA ALA A 37 -5.86 1.23 -5.33
C ALA A 37 -6.14 1.45 -6.83
N GLY A 38 -7.15 0.80 -7.40
CA GLY A 38 -7.49 0.82 -8.82
C GLY A 38 -6.40 0.20 -9.67
N GLN A 39 -5.73 -0.83 -9.17
CA GLN A 39 -4.72 -1.59 -9.90
C GLN A 39 -5.30 -2.94 -10.32
N GLY A 40 -4.96 -3.39 -11.53
CA GLY A 40 -5.35 -4.72 -12.04
C GLY A 40 -4.21 -5.75 -12.01
N ASN A 41 -3.06 -5.38 -11.44
CA ASN A 41 -1.86 -6.22 -11.42
C ASN A 41 -1.47 -6.58 -9.99
N ASP A 42 -1.49 -7.88 -9.67
CA ASP A 42 -1.13 -8.41 -8.36
C ASP A 42 0.33 -8.17 -7.97
N SER A 43 1.20 -7.93 -8.97
CA SER A 43 2.62 -7.62 -8.74
C SER A 43 2.85 -6.17 -8.29
N ALA A 44 1.83 -5.31 -8.28
CA ALA A 44 2.01 -3.88 -7.99
C ALA A 44 2.56 -3.62 -6.57
N ILE A 45 2.14 -4.39 -5.57
CA ILE A 45 2.68 -4.27 -4.21
C ILE A 45 4.16 -4.67 -4.18
N THR A 46 4.49 -5.85 -4.72
CA THR A 46 5.87 -6.35 -4.77
C THR A 46 6.78 -5.39 -5.55
N TYR A 47 6.31 -4.83 -6.67
CA TYR A 47 7.08 -3.88 -7.46
C TYR A 47 7.38 -2.57 -6.72
N HIS A 48 6.41 -2.03 -5.97
CA HIS A 48 6.58 -0.73 -5.30
C HIS A 48 7.13 -0.79 -3.88
N PHE A 49 6.96 -1.93 -3.20
CA PHE A 49 7.24 -2.08 -1.77
C PHE A 49 8.04 -3.35 -1.45
N GLY A 50 8.38 -4.17 -2.43
CA GLY A 50 9.10 -5.44 -2.25
C GLY A 50 8.23 -6.57 -1.68
N SER A 51 7.30 -6.26 -0.77
CA SER A 51 6.37 -7.23 -0.20
C SER A 51 5.16 -6.55 0.46
N ARG A 52 4.19 -7.36 0.88
CA ARG A 52 3.08 -6.91 1.75
C ARG A 52 3.59 -6.33 3.07
N ALA A 53 4.61 -6.94 3.67
CA ALA A 53 5.25 -6.42 4.87
C ALA A 53 5.94 -5.07 4.59
N GLY A 54 6.64 -4.94 3.45
CA GLY A 54 7.25 -3.68 3.05
C GLY A 54 6.23 -2.55 2.80
N LEU A 55 5.02 -2.89 2.35
CA LEU A 55 3.92 -1.91 2.28
C LEU A 55 3.50 -1.45 3.69
N LEU A 56 3.33 -2.38 4.63
CA LEU A 56 3.01 -2.04 6.02
C LEU A 56 4.09 -1.17 6.66
N GLU A 57 5.36 -1.51 6.48
CA GLU A 57 6.49 -0.70 6.96
C GLU A 57 6.48 0.73 6.37
N ALA A 58 6.19 0.85 5.07
CA ALA A 58 6.09 2.16 4.41
C ALA A 58 4.94 3.00 4.97
N ILE A 59 3.80 2.37 5.31
CA ILE A 59 2.65 3.05 5.94
C ILE A 59 3.03 3.53 7.34
N LEU A 60 3.62 2.66 8.17
CA LEU A 60 4.05 3.00 9.53
C LEU A 60 5.05 4.17 9.51
N ARG A 61 6.05 4.11 8.63
CA ARG A 61 7.02 5.19 8.44
C ARG A 61 6.34 6.50 8.03
N ALA A 62 5.42 6.45 7.08
CA ALA A 62 4.68 7.63 6.62
C ALA A 62 3.76 8.23 7.70
N GLY A 63 3.26 7.40 8.63
CA GLY A 63 2.53 7.84 9.81
C GLY A 63 3.43 8.58 10.80
N ILE A 64 4.58 7.99 11.12
CA ILE A 64 5.59 8.57 12.03
C ILE A 64 6.04 9.96 11.55
N THR A 65 6.39 10.09 10.27
CA THR A 65 6.83 11.38 9.69
C THR A 65 5.76 12.48 9.75
N ARG A 66 4.48 12.15 9.92
CA ARG A 66 3.40 13.15 10.01
C ARG A 66 3.10 13.61 11.43
N MET A 67 3.65 12.92 12.43
CA MET A 67 3.48 13.27 13.84
C MET A 67 4.52 14.31 14.30
N GLU A 68 5.59 14.49 13.52
CA GLU A 68 6.63 15.51 13.67
C GLU A 68 6.24 16.79 12.92
#